data_AF-A0A2T0BL21-F1
#
_entry.id   AF-A0A2T0BL21-F1
#
_cell.length_a   1.000
_cell.length_b   1.000
_cell.length_c   1.000
_cell.angle_alpha   90.00
_cell.angle_beta   90.00
_cell.angle_gamma   90.00
#
_symmetry.space_group_name_H-M   'P 1'
#
loop_
_entity.id
_entity.type
_entity.pdbx_description
1 polymer ?
#
loop_
_entity_poly.entity_id
_entity_poly.type
_entity_poly.pdbx_seq_one_letter_code
_entity_poly.pdbx_strand_id
1 'polypeptide(L)'
;MNKILKKTIKATKKLRRKGLIYIGDNINLKAEVNSQFIATIVEGLNIFMEEAKYEVLKNNKERLLHELVISGFRRDDLIYNFSFDFKMSIIKEFIDIEDPELVDGMYYFITNYGNLRELYRKALIQIKEEKFKNLIFN
;
A
#
# COMPACT_ATOMS: atom_id res chain seq x y z
N MET A 1 -25.03 -13.43 -18.41
CA MET A 1 -23.77 -12.87 -17.85
C MET A 1 -23.90 -12.70 -16.35
N ASN A 2 -23.03 -13.33 -15.55
CA ASN A 2 -23.10 -13.38 -14.09
C ASN A 2 -23.07 -11.96 -13.45
N LYS A 3 -23.96 -11.68 -12.47
CA LYS A 3 -24.02 -10.38 -11.77
C LYS A 3 -22.68 -10.01 -11.10
N ILE A 4 -21.96 -11.01 -10.58
CA ILE A 4 -20.64 -10.83 -9.96
C ILE A 4 -19.62 -10.40 -11.01
N LEU A 5 -19.56 -11.11 -12.14
CA LEU A 5 -18.67 -10.78 -13.25
C LEU A 5 -18.91 -9.34 -13.77
N LYS A 6 -20.17 -8.92 -13.91
CA LYS A 6 -20.51 -7.55 -14.33
C LYS A 6 -20.05 -6.49 -13.31
N LYS A 7 -20.16 -6.77 -12.01
CA LYS A 7 -19.66 -5.89 -10.94
C LYS A 7 -18.14 -5.79 -10.98
N THR A 8 -17.44 -6.92 -11.09
CA THR A 8 -15.97 -6.96 -11.16
C THR A 8 -15.46 -6.17 -12.36
N ILE A 9 -16.00 -6.39 -13.56
CA ILE A 9 -15.63 -5.63 -14.77
C ILE A 9 -15.82 -4.12 -14.57
N LYS A 10 -16.93 -3.71 -13.93
CA LYS A 10 -17.20 -2.28 -13.65
C LYS A 10 -16.16 -1.69 -12.68
N ALA A 11 -15.80 -2.42 -11.63
CA ALA A 11 -14.78 -2.00 -10.66
C ALA A 11 -13.40 -1.89 -11.33
N THR A 12 -12.99 -2.91 -12.08
CA THR A 12 -11.73 -2.96 -12.83
C THR A 12 -11.62 -1.79 -13.82
N LYS A 13 -12.69 -1.50 -14.60
CA LYS A 13 -12.72 -0.34 -15.50
C LYS A 13 -12.59 0.99 -14.75
N LYS A 14 -13.19 1.11 -13.55
CA LYS A 14 -13.07 2.31 -12.70
C LYS A 14 -11.63 2.50 -12.22
N LEU A 15 -10.96 1.42 -11.77
CA LEU A 15 -9.56 1.45 -11.35
C LEU A 15 -8.61 1.81 -12.51
N ARG A 16 -8.83 1.24 -13.71
CA ARG A 16 -8.06 1.58 -14.91
C ARG A 16 -8.20 3.05 -15.29
N ARG A 17 -9.43 3.60 -15.27
CA ARG A 17 -9.67 5.02 -15.54
C ARG A 17 -9.00 5.95 -14.54
N LYS A 18 -8.88 5.53 -13.28
CA LYS A 18 -8.16 6.25 -12.23
C LYS A 18 -6.64 6.08 -12.32
N GLY A 19 -6.12 5.32 -13.28
CA GLY A 19 -4.68 5.04 -13.40
C GLY A 19 -4.11 4.17 -12.28
N LEU A 20 -4.96 3.47 -11.51
CA LEU A 20 -4.52 2.64 -10.39
C LEU A 20 -4.06 1.26 -10.84
N ILE A 21 -4.63 0.76 -11.93
CA ILE A 21 -4.24 -0.51 -12.55
C ILE A 21 -4.09 -0.34 -14.06
N TYR A 22 -3.07 -0.98 -14.62
CA TYR A 22 -2.91 -1.20 -16.04
C TYR A 22 -3.37 -2.61 -16.36
N ILE A 23 -4.02 -2.80 -17.50
CA ILE A 23 -4.41 -4.13 -17.99
C ILE A 23 -3.85 -4.21 -19.39
N GLY A 24 -2.87 -5.09 -19.59
CA GLY A 24 -2.26 -5.31 -20.89
C GLY A 24 -3.28 -5.91 -21.86
N ASP A 25 -3.19 -5.51 -23.13
CA ASP A 25 -4.04 -6.04 -24.21
C ASP A 25 -3.56 -7.42 -24.72
N ASN A 26 -2.88 -8.19 -23.87
CA ASN A 26 -2.37 -9.52 -24.17
C ASN A 26 -3.37 -10.62 -23.79
N ILE A 27 -3.29 -11.77 -24.47
CA ILE A 27 -4.18 -12.94 -24.28
C ILE A 27 -4.24 -13.39 -22.81
N ASN A 28 -3.17 -13.13 -22.05
CA ASN A 28 -3.04 -13.49 -20.64
C ASN A 28 -3.58 -12.45 -19.65
N LEU A 29 -4.19 -11.33 -20.10
CA LEU A 29 -4.78 -10.28 -19.27
C LEU A 29 -3.95 -9.96 -18.02
N LYS A 30 -2.70 -9.53 -18.21
CA LYS A 30 -1.86 -9.13 -17.07
C LYS A 30 -2.35 -7.80 -16.52
N ALA A 31 -2.80 -7.80 -15.26
CA ALA A 31 -3.09 -6.60 -14.50
C ALA A 31 -1.87 -6.20 -13.68
N GLU A 32 -1.47 -4.94 -13.78
CA GLU A 32 -0.37 -4.36 -13.01
C GLU A 32 -0.88 -3.20 -12.18
N VAL A 33 -0.46 -3.12 -10.93
CA VAL A 33 -0.76 -1.97 -10.07
C VAL A 33 0.21 -0.84 -10.38
N ASN A 34 -0.26 0.39 -10.28
CA ASN A 34 0.61 1.56 -10.41
C ASN A 34 1.60 1.62 -9.24
N SER A 35 2.88 1.39 -9.52
CA SER A 35 3.92 1.35 -8.49
C SER A 35 4.20 2.72 -7.88
N GLN A 36 4.01 3.81 -8.63
CA GLN A 36 4.13 5.17 -8.09
C GLN A 36 3.07 5.43 -7.03
N PHE A 37 1.83 5.03 -7.31
CA PHE A 37 0.73 5.18 -6.36
C PHE A 37 1.00 4.43 -5.05
N ILE A 38 1.54 3.21 -5.13
CA ILE A 38 1.94 2.46 -3.93
C ILE A 38 3.10 3.15 -3.21
N ALA A 39 4.08 3.70 -3.94
CA ALA A 39 5.22 4.38 -3.33
C ALA A 39 4.78 5.62 -2.55
N THR A 40 3.89 6.44 -3.12
CA THR A 40 3.32 7.60 -2.42
C THR A 40 2.55 7.22 -1.16
N ILE A 41 1.85 6.08 -1.16
CA ILE A 41 1.20 5.57 0.05
C ILE A 41 2.25 5.24 1.10
N VAL A 42 3.29 4.49 0.73
CA VAL A 42 4.33 4.03 1.64
C VAL A 42 5.15 5.19 2.21
N GLU A 43 5.51 6.17 1.38
CA GLU A 43 6.22 7.39 1.81
C GLU A 43 5.38 8.26 2.75
N GLY A 44 4.05 8.24 2.60
CA GLY A 44 3.13 8.95 3.48
C GLY A 44 2.88 8.26 4.82
N LEU A 45 3.34 7.02 5.00
CA LEU A 45 3.17 6.30 6.26
C LEU A 45 4.05 6.91 7.34
N ASN A 46 3.40 7.34 8.42
CA ASN A 46 4.08 7.72 9.65
C ASN A 46 3.54 6.85 10.78
N ILE A 47 4.22 5.73 11.02
CA ILE A 47 3.76 4.69 11.94
C ILE A 47 4.66 4.69 13.15
N PHE A 48 4.08 5.07 14.27
CA PHE A 48 4.70 5.05 15.58
C PHE A 48 3.70 4.57 16.63
N MET A 49 4.21 4.10 17.76
CA MET A 49 3.42 3.60 18.86
C MET A 49 4.09 3.95 20.19
N GLU A 50 3.30 4.38 21.18
CA GLU A 50 3.79 4.56 22.55
C GLU A 50 4.38 3.25 23.10
N GLU A 51 5.48 3.34 23.82
CA GLU A 51 6.20 2.20 24.42
C GLU A 51 5.26 1.26 25.18
N ALA A 52 4.44 1.80 26.09
CA ALA A 52 3.51 1.00 26.89
C ALA A 52 2.52 0.20 26.04
N LYS A 53 2.08 0.77 24.91
CA LYS A 53 1.14 0.11 23.99
C LYS A 53 1.83 -0.97 23.17
N TYR A 54 3.05 -0.71 22.69
CA TYR A 54 3.84 -1.70 21.97
C TYR A 54 4.17 -2.91 22.85
N GLU A 55 4.61 -2.67 24.09
CA GLU A 55 4.99 -3.73 25.03
C GLU A 55 3.84 -4.72 25.32
N VAL A 56 2.59 -4.23 25.30
CA VAL A 56 1.39 -5.07 25.42
C VAL A 56 1.11 -5.87 24.15
N LEU A 57 1.45 -5.33 22.97
CA LEU A 57 1.08 -5.90 21.67
C LEU A 57 2.19 -6.73 21.01
N LYS A 58 3.46 -6.57 21.40
CA LYS A 58 4.62 -7.13 20.68
C LYS A 58 4.58 -8.65 20.48
N ASN A 59 3.96 -9.38 21.41
CA ASN A 59 3.83 -10.85 21.33
C ASN A 59 2.62 -11.31 20.50
N ASN A 60 1.78 -10.39 20.01
CA ASN A 60 0.62 -10.69 19.18
C ASN A 60 0.70 -9.91 17.86
N LYS A 61 1.40 -10.51 16.89
CA LYS A 61 1.65 -9.93 15.56
C LYS A 61 0.39 -9.49 14.84
N GLU A 62 -0.72 -10.23 14.96
CA GLU A 62 -1.98 -9.88 14.31
C GLU A 62 -2.60 -8.62 14.93
N ARG A 63 -2.63 -8.53 16.27
CA ARG A 63 -3.13 -7.33 16.96
C ARG A 63 -2.23 -6.12 16.75
N LEU A 64 -0.91 -6.31 16.80
CA LEU A 64 0.05 -5.26 16.49
C LEU A 64 -0.22 -4.72 15.09
N LEU A 65 -0.26 -5.59 14.09
CA LEU A 65 -0.52 -5.20 12.71
C LEU A 65 -1.86 -4.47 12.53
N HIS A 66 -2.91 -4.97 13.18
CA HIS A 66 -4.22 -4.32 13.14
C HIS A 66 -4.15 -2.89 13.69
N GLU A 67 -3.41 -2.70 14.78
CA GLU A 67 -3.19 -1.39 15.38
C GLU A 67 -2.37 -0.46 14.48
N LEU A 68 -1.30 -0.96 13.85
CA LEU A 68 -0.50 -0.20 12.90
C LEU A 68 -1.32 0.26 11.69
N VAL A 69 -2.30 -0.54 11.24
CA VAL A 69 -3.22 -0.12 10.17
C VAL A 69 -4.17 1.00 10.63
N ILE A 70 -4.61 0.97 11.89
CA ILE A 70 -5.50 2.01 12.43
C ILE A 70 -4.73 3.31 12.61
N SER A 71 -3.51 3.26 13.16
CA SER A 71 -2.70 4.45 13.43
C SER A 71 -2.02 5.01 12.18
N GLY A 72 -1.61 4.13 11.25
CA GLY A 72 -0.83 4.50 10.07
C GLY A 72 -1.62 5.14 8.95
N PHE A 73 -2.96 5.04 8.93
CA PHE A 73 -3.79 5.58 7.86
C PHE A 73 -4.85 6.57 8.36
N ARG A 74 -4.69 7.83 8.01
CA ARG A 74 -5.56 8.95 8.41
C ARG A 74 -6.77 9.10 7.49
N ARG A 75 -7.77 9.86 7.93
CA ARG A 75 -9.04 10.08 7.21
C ARG A 75 -8.87 10.80 5.87
N ASP A 76 -7.86 11.63 5.78
CA ASP A 76 -7.45 12.42 4.63
C ASP A 76 -6.56 11.65 3.64
N ASP A 77 -6.07 10.46 4.01
CA ASP A 77 -5.25 9.65 3.12
C ASP A 77 -6.04 9.19 1.89
N LEU A 78 -5.35 9.18 0.75
CA LEU A 78 -5.89 8.71 -0.54
C LEU A 78 -6.54 7.32 -0.47
N ILE A 79 -6.05 6.48 0.45
CA ILE A 79 -6.52 5.11 0.62
C ILE A 79 -7.38 4.88 1.86
N TYR A 80 -7.85 5.93 2.54
CA TYR A 80 -8.68 5.78 3.75
C TYR A 80 -9.88 4.85 3.52
N ASN A 81 -10.54 4.96 2.37
CA ASN A 81 -11.72 4.15 2.01
C ASN A 81 -11.39 2.79 1.36
N PHE A 82 -10.11 2.42 1.24
CA PHE A 82 -9.72 1.10 0.76
C PHE A 82 -9.94 0.04 1.84
N SER A 83 -10.02 -1.23 1.44
CA SER A 83 -10.26 -2.32 2.38
C SER A 83 -9.15 -2.37 3.43
N PHE A 84 -9.54 -2.82 4.63
CA PHE A 84 -8.60 -3.06 5.71
C PHE A 84 -7.49 -4.03 5.28
N ASP A 85 -7.84 -5.10 4.56
CA ASP A 85 -6.88 -6.08 4.02
C ASP A 85 -5.85 -5.47 3.06
N PHE A 86 -6.26 -4.48 2.27
CA PHE A 86 -5.35 -3.78 1.37
C PHE A 86 -4.32 -2.98 2.18
N LYS A 87 -4.78 -2.17 3.14
CA LYS A 87 -3.92 -1.41 4.04
C LYS A 87 -2.98 -2.32 4.83
N MET A 88 -3.51 -3.43 5.34
CA MET A 88 -2.75 -4.44 6.06
C MET A 88 -1.66 -5.07 5.17
N SER A 89 -1.94 -5.29 3.89
CA SER A 89 -0.95 -5.79 2.94
C SER A 89 0.18 -4.78 2.70
N ILE A 90 -0.12 -3.48 2.65
CA ILE A 90 0.90 -2.42 2.57
C ILE A 90 1.81 -2.46 3.79
N ILE A 91 1.26 -2.52 5.00
CA ILE A 91 2.09 -2.57 6.23
C ILE A 91 2.97 -3.83 6.23
N LYS A 92 2.40 -5.01 5.93
CA LYS A 92 3.17 -6.27 5.90
C LYS A 92 4.30 -6.27 4.88
N GLU A 93 4.10 -5.64 3.73
CA GLU A 93 5.08 -5.66 2.65
C GLU A 93 6.14 -4.58 2.84
N PHE A 94 5.79 -3.41 3.33
CA PHE A 94 6.68 -2.25 3.29
C PHE A 94 7.18 -1.77 4.65
N ILE A 95 6.67 -2.29 5.77
CA ILE A 95 7.07 -1.85 7.11
C ILE A 95 7.72 -3.00 7.86
N ASP A 96 8.89 -2.76 8.44
CA ASP A 96 9.49 -3.67 9.40
C ASP A 96 8.78 -3.51 10.75
N ILE A 97 8.14 -4.59 11.19
CA ILE A 97 7.42 -4.66 12.46
C ILE A 97 8.13 -5.50 13.51
N GLU A 98 9.22 -6.17 13.12
CA GLU A 98 9.99 -7.05 13.99
C GLU A 98 11.08 -6.28 14.72
N ASP A 99 11.66 -5.26 14.09
CA ASP A 99 12.75 -4.44 14.66
C ASP A 99 12.41 -2.93 14.66
N PRO A 100 11.42 -2.48 15.46
CA PRO A 100 11.11 -1.06 15.59
C PRO A 100 12.11 -0.34 16.50
N GLU A 101 12.41 0.92 16.19
CA GLU A 101 13.35 1.75 16.96
C GLU A 101 12.63 2.49 18.10
N LEU A 102 13.16 2.41 19.33
CA LEU A 102 12.66 3.18 20.47
C LEU A 102 13.38 4.54 20.54
N VAL A 103 12.63 5.62 20.40
CA VAL A 103 13.12 7.01 20.53
C VAL A 103 12.13 7.80 21.38
N ASP A 104 12.60 8.42 22.47
CA ASP A 104 11.80 9.27 23.36
C ASP A 104 10.46 8.63 23.82
N GLY A 105 10.49 7.34 24.16
CA GLY A 105 9.30 6.59 24.63
C GLY A 105 8.32 6.19 23.52
N MET A 106 8.73 6.33 22.26
CA MET A 106 7.94 5.97 21.08
C MET A 106 8.69 4.94 20.23
N TYR A 107 8.02 3.86 19.87
CA TYR A 107 8.50 2.92 18.86
C TYR A 107 8.17 3.44 17.47
N TYR A 108 9.18 3.56 16.62
CA TYR A 108 9.09 3.94 15.22
C TYR A 108 9.26 2.71 14.33
N PHE A 109 8.32 2.51 13.41
CA PHE A 109 8.31 1.38 12.51
C PHE A 109 8.91 1.79 11.17
N ILE A 110 10.03 1.18 10.80
CA ILE A 110 10.83 1.62 9.68
C ILE A 110 10.33 1.01 8.38
N THR A 111 10.32 1.80 7.32
CA THR A 111 10.03 1.28 5.99
C THR A 111 11.14 0.32 5.53
N ASN A 112 10.77 -0.83 5.00
CA ASN A 112 11.69 -1.72 4.31
C ASN A 112 12.18 -1.06 3.01
N TYR A 113 13.35 -0.42 3.09
CA TYR A 113 13.98 0.28 1.97
C TYR A 113 14.26 -0.62 0.77
N GLY A 114 14.48 -1.93 0.97
CA GLY A 114 14.65 -2.89 -0.12
C GLY A 114 13.38 -3.02 -0.96
N ASN A 115 12.23 -3.19 -0.30
CA ASN A 115 10.94 -3.30 -0.98
C ASN A 115 10.52 -1.97 -1.62
N LEU A 116 10.75 -0.84 -0.95
CA LEU A 116 10.50 0.48 -1.52
C LEU A 116 11.38 0.76 -2.76
N ARG A 117 12.67 0.37 -2.72
CA ARG A 117 13.57 0.50 -3.87
C ARG A 117 13.10 -0.32 -5.07
N GLU A 118 12.66 -1.55 -4.84
CA GLU A 118 12.08 -2.38 -5.90
C GLU A 118 10.80 -1.76 -6.48
N LEU A 119 10.01 -1.10 -5.64
CA LEU A 119 8.81 -0.39 -6.07
C LEU A 119 9.14 0.79 -6.99
N TYR A 120 10.15 1.60 -6.66
CA TYR A 120 10.63 2.66 -7.56
C TYR A 120 11.19 2.09 -8.87
N ARG A 121 11.93 0.98 -8.81
CA ARG A 121 12.43 0.32 -10.02
C ARG A 121 11.29 -0.11 -10.95
N LYS A 122 10.22 -0.70 -10.39
CA LYS A 122 9.00 -1.05 -11.13
C LYS A 122 8.30 0.20 -11.67
N ALA A 123 8.19 1.26 -10.88
CA ALA A 123 7.61 2.53 -11.31
C ALA A 123 8.34 3.10 -12.54
N LEU A 124 9.67 3.13 -12.53
CA LEU A 124 10.48 3.60 -13.66
C LEU A 124 10.24 2.78 -14.95
N ILE A 125 10.09 1.46 -14.82
CA ILE A 125 9.73 0.59 -15.96
C ILE A 125 8.34 0.94 -16.49
N GLN A 126 7.36 1.08 -15.60
CA GLN A 126 5.97 1.40 -15.96
C GLN A 126 5.84 2.77 -16.65
N ILE A 127 6.67 3.75 -16.27
CA ILE A 127 6.79 5.05 -16.95
C ILE A 127 7.34 4.87 -18.36
N LYS A 128 8.46 4.15 -18.52
CA LYS A 128 9.11 3.90 -19.82
C LYS A 128 8.19 3.16 -20.80
N GLU A 129 7.35 2.28 -20.29
CA GLU A 129 6.35 1.54 -21.07
C GLU A 129 5.04 2.33 -21.25
N GLU A 130 4.97 3.56 -20.76
CA GLU A 130 3.83 4.46 -20.80
C GLU A 130 2.51 3.84 -20.30
N LYS A 131 2.58 2.94 -19.30
CA LYS A 131 1.42 2.18 -18.80
C LYS A 131 0.39 3.05 -18.08
N PHE A 132 0.81 4.19 -17.51
CA PHE A 132 -0.03 5.06 -16.67
C PHE A 132 -0.01 6.53 -17.12
N LYS A 133 -0.31 6.80 -18.41
CA LYS A 133 -0.27 8.14 -19.03
C LYS A 133 -1.08 9.25 -18.32
N ASN A 134 -2.05 8.89 -17.48
CA ASN A 134 -2.99 9.84 -16.87
C ASN A 134 -2.64 10.25 -15.43
N LEU A 135 -1.54 9.74 -14.87
CA LEU A 135 -1.07 10.14 -13.55
C LEU A 135 0.29 10.80 -13.69
N ILE A 136 0.28 12.12 -13.89
CA ILE A 136 1.42 12.96 -13.56
C ILE A 136 1.16 13.36 -12.11
N PHE A 137 1.87 12.74 -11.17
CA PHE A 137 1.96 13.30 -9.83
C PHE A 137 2.78 14.59 -9.97
N ASN A 138 2.09 15.73 -9.88
CA ASN A 138 2.73 17.02 -9.61
C ASN A 138 3.08 17.09 -8.12
#